data_AF-A0A4R6PXC1-F1
#
_entry.id   AF-A0A4R6PXC1-F1
#
_cell.length_a   1.000
_cell.length_b   1.000
_cell.length_c   1.000
_cell.angle_alpha   90.00
_cell.angle_beta   90.00
_cell.angle_gamma   90.00
#
_symmetry.space_group_name_H-M   'P 1'
#
loop_
_entity.id
_entity.type
_entity.pdbx_description
1 polymer ?
#
loop_
_entity_poly.entity_id
_entity_poly.type
_entity_poly.pdbx_seq_one_letter_code
_entity_poly.pdbx_strand_id
1 'polypeptide(L)' 'MTTLINRLEQAGYVTRSREHTDRRVVTLRCSSQARRLADEFFHTVNAEQDAILAEYPADQLEQFETLIARLRATMDGPST' A
#
# COMPACT_ATOMS: atom_id res chain seq x y z
N MET A 1 5.42 -7.59 13.80
CA MET A 1 5.63 -6.49 12.83
C MET A 1 7.10 -6.08 12.71
N THR A 2 7.81 -5.82 13.82
CA THR A 2 9.20 -5.30 13.81
C THR A 2 10.24 -6.21 13.18
N THR A 3 10.13 -7.54 13.31
CA THR A 3 11.10 -8.49 12.73
C THR A 3 11.16 -8.45 11.20
N LEU A 4 10.01 -8.29 10.53
CA LEU A 4 9.96 -8.15 9.06
C LEU A 4 10.60 -6.84 8.60
N ILE A 5 10.24 -5.73 9.26
CA ILE A 5 10.79 -4.42 8.92
C ILE A 5 12.31 -4.40 9.13
N ASN A 6 12.81 -5.01 10.21
CA ASN A 6 14.26 -5.11 10.45
C ASN A 6 14.96 -5.90 9.32
N ARG A 7 14.36 -6.99 8.83
CA ARG A 7 14.91 -7.76 7.71
C ARG A 7 14.91 -6.96 6.40
N LEU A 8 13.84 -6.22 6.13
CA LEU A 8 13.76 -5.36 4.95
C LEU A 8 14.75 -4.19 5.02
N GLU A 9 14.96 -3.62 6.20
CA GLU A 9 15.96 -2.58 6.43
C GLU A 9 17.38 -3.12 6.28
N GLN A 10 17.68 -4.28 6.87
CA GLN A 10 18.99 -4.93 6.74
C GLN A 10 19.32 -5.30 5.29
N ALA A 11 18.30 -5.65 4.49
CA ALA A 11 18.44 -5.92 3.06
C ALA A 11 18.47 -4.65 2.18
N GLY A 12 18.35 -3.45 2.75
CA GLY A 12 18.39 -2.18 2.01
C GLY A 12 17.11 -1.85 1.23
N TYR A 13 16.01 -2.56 1.47
CA TYR A 13 14.73 -2.34 0.78
C TYR A 13 13.89 -1.24 1.42
N VAL A 14 14.09 -0.98 2.70
CA VAL A 14 13.38 0.07 3.43
C VAL A 14 14.39 0.85 4.29
N THR A 15 14.20 2.16 4.42
CA THR A 15 14.93 2.98 5.40
C THR A 15 13.96 3.62 6.37
N ARG A 16 14.42 3.83 7.61
CA ARG A 16 13.71 4.60 8.63
C ARG A 16 14.19 6.04 8.61
N SER A 17 13.24 6.96 8.52
CA SER A 17 13.49 8.40 8.61
C SER A 17 12.76 8.97 9.81
N ARG A 18 13.42 9.92 10.50
CA ARG A 18 12.84 10.67 11.62
C ARG A 18 12.45 12.04 11.10
N GLU A 19 11.26 12.11 10.55
CA GLU A 19 10.74 13.34 9.94
C GLU A 19 9.73 14.04 10.86
N HIS A 20 9.44 13.47 12.03
CA HIS A 20 8.39 13.94 12.93
C HIS A 20 8.96 14.38 14.30
N THR A 21 8.42 15.49 14.84
CA THR A 21 8.80 16.03 16.16
C THR A 21 8.45 15.07 17.29
N ASP A 22 7.37 14.30 17.15
CA ASP A 22 7.07 13.16 18.03
C ASP A 22 8.00 11.98 17.74
N ARG A 23 8.80 11.61 18.74
CA ARG A 23 9.79 10.53 18.70
C ARG A 23 9.18 9.13 18.59
N ARG A 24 7.85 9.00 18.73
CA ARG A 24 7.11 7.73 18.59
C ARG A 24 6.75 7.41 17.14
N VAL A 25 6.81 8.39 16.25
CA VAL A 25 6.46 8.22 14.83
C VAL A 25 7.72 7.91 14.03
N VAL A 26 7.69 6.81 13.28
CA VAL A 26 8.78 6.39 12.39
C VAL A 26 8.23 6.29 10.98
N THR A 27 8.85 7.01 10.05
CA THR A 27 8.48 6.97 8.64
C THR A 27 9.34 5.94 7.92
N LEU A 28 8.70 4.97 7.28
CA LEU A 28 9.37 3.99 6.42
C LEU A 28 9.38 4.49 4.98
N ARG A 29 10.54 4.39 4.32
CA ARG A 29 10.75 4.76 2.92
C ARG A 29 11.25 3.54 2.16
N CYS A 30 10.51 3.09 1.16
CA CYS A 30 11.00 2.02 0.27
C CYS A 30 12.12 2.55 -0.62
N SER A 31 13.15 1.74 -0.84
CA SER A 31 14.20 2.06 -1.78
C SER A 31 13.71 1.94 -3.23
N SER A 32 14.41 2.59 -4.16
CA SER A 32 14.08 2.48 -5.58
C SER A 32 14.22 1.03 -6.09
N GLN A 33 15.15 0.25 -5.51
CA GLN A 33 15.31 -1.17 -5.80
C GLN A 33 14.11 -1.98 -5.33
N ALA A 34 13.64 -1.75 -4.09
CA ALA A 34 12.45 -2.42 -3.57
C ALA A 34 11.23 -2.15 -4.43
N ARG A 35 11.08 -0.91 -4.91
CA ARG A 35 9.99 -0.54 -5.80
C ARG A 35 10.06 -1.27 -7.14
N ARG A 36 11.23 -1.31 -7.79
CA ARG A 36 11.41 -2.07 -9.04
C ARG A 36 11.11 -3.55 -8.88
N LEU A 37 11.56 -4.17 -7.79
CA LEU A 37 11.29 -5.58 -7.50
C LEU A 37 9.80 -5.84 -7.27
N ALA A 38 9.12 -4.93 -6.56
CA ALA A 38 7.67 -5.01 -6.39
C ALA A 38 6.96 -4.89 -7.74
N ASP A 39 7.34 -3.90 -8.56
CA ASP A 39 6.76 -3.69 -9.88
C ASP A 39 6.95 -4.94 -10.77
N GLU A 40 8.15 -5.53 -10.81
CA GLU A 40 8.44 -6.76 -11.55
C GLU A 40 7.64 -7.96 -11.03
N PHE A 41 7.63 -8.16 -9.71
CA PHE A 41 6.96 -9.30 -9.09
C PHE A 41 5.44 -9.25 -9.29
N PHE A 42 4.84 -8.07 -9.16
CA PHE A 42 3.40 -7.88 -9.29
C PHE A 42 2.96 -7.54 -10.72
N HIS A 43 3.88 -7.41 -11.68
CA HIS A 43 3.55 -6.98 -13.04
C HIS A 43 2.44 -7.81 -13.68
N THR A 44 2.59 -9.14 -13.69
CA THR A 44 1.63 -10.04 -14.35
C THR A 44 0.24 -9.96 -13.72
N VAL A 45 0.17 -10.03 -12.38
CA VAL A 45 -1.13 -9.99 -11.69
C VAL A 45 -1.80 -8.61 -11.83
N ASN A 46 -1.02 -7.53 -11.82
CA ASN A 46 -1.54 -6.19 -12.05
C ASN A 46 -2.09 -6.06 -13.47
N ALA A 47 -1.38 -6.59 -14.48
CA ALA A 47 -1.84 -6.57 -15.86
C ALA A 47 -3.15 -7.35 -16.06
N GLU A 48 -3.29 -8.51 -15.42
CA GLU A 48 -4.54 -9.29 -15.46
C GLU A 48 -5.68 -8.57 -14.74
N GLN A 49 -5.41 -7.95 -13.58
CA GLN A 49 -6.39 -7.14 -12.86
C GLN A 49 -6.83 -5.92 -13.68
N ASP A 50 -5.89 -5.20 -14.28
CA ASP A 50 -6.15 -4.05 -15.14
C ASP A 50 -7.03 -4.43 -16.34
N ALA A 51 -6.77 -5.59 -16.95
CA ALA A 51 -7.58 -6.11 -18.05
C ALA A 51 -9.03 -6.38 -17.60
N ILE A 52 -9.23 -7.02 -16.44
CA ILE A 52 -10.56 -7.27 -15.89
C ILE A 52 -11.27 -5.96 -15.55
N LEU A 53 -10.58 -5.01 -14.91
CA LEU A 53 -11.17 -3.73 -14.54
C LEU A 53 -11.56 -2.90 -15.78
N ALA A 54 -10.78 -2.99 -16.86
CA ALA A 54 -11.07 -2.32 -18.13
C ALA A 54 -12.36 -2.82 -18.82
N GLU A 55 -12.90 -3.98 -18.43
CA GLU A 55 -14.18 -4.49 -18.92
C GLU A 55 -15.38 -3.71 -18.35
N TYR A 56 -15.17 -2.90 -17.29
CA TYR A 56 -16.23 -2.16 -16.62
C TYR A 56 -16.23 -0.67 -16.94
N PRO A 57 -17.41 -0.03 -17.05
CA PRO A 57 -17.51 1.42 -17.12
C PRO A 57 -16.87 2.13 -15.92
N ALA A 58 -16.22 3.27 -16.15
CA ALA A 58 -15.52 4.02 -15.11
C ALA A 58 -16.45 4.45 -13.96
N ASP A 59 -17.68 4.87 -14.27
CA ASP A 59 -18.70 5.26 -13.28
C ASP A 59 -19.12 4.09 -12.38
N GLN A 60 -19.13 2.86 -12.91
CA GLN A 60 -19.39 1.66 -12.13
C GLN A 60 -18.24 1.36 -11.16
N LEU A 61 -16.98 1.52 -11.60
CA LEU A 61 -15.80 1.35 -10.75
C LEU A 61 -15.77 2.40 -9.62
N GLU A 62 -16.08 3.66 -9.93
CA GLU A 62 -16.17 4.75 -8.93
C GLU A 62 -17.24 4.46 -7.86
N GLN A 63 -18.40 3.95 -8.26
CA GLN A 63 -19.45 3.55 -7.33
C GLN A 63 -19.01 2.38 -6.43
N PHE A 64 -18.32 1.39 -7.01
CA PHE A 64 -17.80 0.24 -6.28
C PHE A 64 -16.70 0.66 -5.27
N GLU A 65 -15.78 1.52 -5.68
CA GLU A 65 -14.77 2.11 -4.79
C GLU A 65 -15.42 2.85 -3.62
N THR A 66 -16.44 3.67 -3.91
CA THR A 66 -17.20 4.40 -2.89
C THR A 66 -17.85 3.45 -1.88
N LEU A 67 -18.44 2.36 -2.36
CA LEU A 67 -19.06 1.35 -1.49
C LEU A 67 -18.03 0.68 -0.58
N ILE A 68 -16.90 0.22 -1.13
CA ILE A 68 -15.83 -0.40 -0.35
C ILE A 68 -15.26 0.58 0.69
N ALA A 69 -15.05 1.84 0.31
CA ALA A 69 -14.57 2.86 1.22
C ALA A 69 -15.52 3.07 2.41
N ARG A 70 -16.84 3.09 2.17
CA ARG A 70 -17.86 3.16 3.22
C ARG A 70 -17.85 1.93 4.12
N LEU A 71 -17.75 0.72 3.55
CA LEU A 71 -17.66 -0.51 4.33
C LEU A 71 -16.40 -0.52 5.21
N ARG A 72 -15.26 -0.11 4.66
CA ARG A 72 -14.02 0.02 5.43
C ARG A 72 -14.16 1.00 6.59
N ALA A 73 -14.78 2.15 6.37
CA ALA A 73 -14.98 3.15 7.41
C ALA A 73 -15.80 2.60 8.60
N THR A 74 -16.67 1.61 8.38
CA THR A 74 -17.39 0.94 9.48
C THR A 74 -16.51 0.01 10.32
N MET A 75 -15.45 -0.56 9.73
CA MET A 75 -14.52 -1.45 10.43
C MET A 75 -13.51 -0.69 11.28
N ASP A 76 -13.13 0.52 10.86
CA ASP A 76 -12.15 1.35 11.57
C ASP A 76 -12.73 1.97 12.88
N GLY A 77 -14.07 1.89 13.07
CA GLY A 77 -14.79 2.37 14.25
C GLY A 77 -14.69 3.89 14.49
N PRO A 78 -15.63 4.52 15.22
CA PRO A 78 -15.37 5.85 15.75
C PRO A 78 -14.17 5.75 16.70
N SER A 79 -13.09 6.47 16.39
CA SER A 79 -12.00 6.67 17.35
C SER A 79 -12.58 7.45 18.53
N THR A 80 -12.99 6.73 19.57
CA THR A 80 -13.45 7.29 20.86
C THR A 80 -12.32 8.00 21.57
#